data_AF-A0A418BP49-F1
#
_entry.id   AF-A0A418BP49-F1
#
_cell.length_a   1.000
_cell.length_b   1.000
_cell.length_c   1.000
_cell.angle_alpha   90.00
_cell.angle_beta   90.00
_cell.angle_gamma   90.00
#
_symmetry.space_group_name_H-M   'P 1'
#
loop_
_entity.id
_entity.type
_entity.pdbx_description
1 polymer ?
#
loop_
_entity_poly.entity_id
_entity_poly.type
_entity_poly.pdbx_seq_one_letter_code
_entity_poly.pdbx_strand_id
1 'polypeptide(L)'
;MVSLTKALAVFGLAVLAQAQIPSFFDDNAQAESICNTDESQNVVCYKDSEPAKVSKSSAVARLKISESWCTGWLFGSEGHLITNNHCINNDAAAANTRVEFASVTPGCQDSVSLGSNPGVYATTNVTLILNDVKLDFALVKLNLVDGFDLAPYGYLQASETSVNVNDTAYVMGHPYGKPRRIAMVKDGTTAGRITTTNYTERLQTDCYNVDRLGHNLDTEGGSSGSPLMSATSNLVIGLHNCGGCKASTRAYGSNYAIKITYIVNLLREKNVLPKDAVKSSTTVSPTTTPTTTAPTTTAPTTTAPTTTTPTTTTPTTTAPSTTAPSTTATPTTTTPTTTPSTTTVPSTIAPVPSKCSLIEDNTDYAGFDVASTSRANAADCCVDCDSIPGCKLFVWSPFNGGTCWLKSQVGTKVTSVGVKSAVLTSPVTTSAPPPTPPPSLCLPAKANYDFPGNDISYVSSRQFKDCCAECTSTYGCNFYVWTDYNSGTCWLKSKQGSDKVLSFGSRAAFAPGGGVASTCSPVEVNTDYTGEDIAGVAGPLDTCCDACKANEKCN
;
A
#
# COMPACT_ATOMS: atom_id res chain seq x y z
N MET A 1 -3.82 -69.31 -48.13
CA MET A 1 -2.76 -69.14 -47.10
C MET A 1 -1.91 -67.95 -47.50
N VAL A 2 -1.46 -67.15 -46.54
CA VAL A 2 -1.00 -65.77 -46.78
C VAL A 2 0.50 -65.70 -47.15
N SER A 3 0.84 -64.75 -48.04
CA SER A 3 2.20 -64.46 -48.49
C SER A 3 3.01 -63.72 -47.42
N LEU A 4 4.30 -64.06 -47.29
CA LEU A 4 5.22 -63.43 -46.34
C LEU A 4 6.21 -62.51 -47.07
N THR A 5 5.87 -61.24 -47.22
CA THR A 5 6.74 -60.23 -47.86
C THR A 5 7.50 -59.42 -46.81
N LYS A 6 8.79 -59.19 -47.07
CA LYS A 6 9.72 -58.48 -46.16
C LYS A 6 9.26 -57.04 -45.90
N ALA A 7 9.27 -56.63 -44.63
CA ALA A 7 9.30 -55.22 -44.23
C ALA A 7 10.56 -54.97 -43.40
N LEU A 8 11.37 -53.99 -43.81
CA LEU A 8 12.54 -53.55 -43.04
C LEU A 8 12.07 -52.84 -41.76
N ALA A 9 12.66 -53.21 -40.63
CA ALA A 9 12.50 -52.46 -39.39
C ALA A 9 13.28 -51.14 -39.47
N VAL A 10 12.61 -50.06 -39.87
CA VAL A 10 13.11 -48.70 -39.64
C VAL A 10 12.79 -48.34 -38.19
N PHE A 11 13.76 -48.58 -37.29
CA PHE A 11 13.75 -47.98 -35.96
C PHE A 11 13.96 -46.47 -36.09
N GLY A 12 12.89 -45.75 -36.38
CA GLY A 12 12.86 -44.32 -36.17
C GLY A 12 12.97 -44.07 -34.67
N LEU A 13 14.14 -43.60 -34.21
CA LEU A 13 14.22 -42.91 -32.93
C LEU A 13 13.41 -41.62 -33.05
N ALA A 14 12.10 -41.72 -32.81
CA ALA A 14 11.36 -40.60 -32.27
C ALA A 14 11.97 -40.32 -30.90
N VAL A 15 12.93 -39.39 -30.87
CA VAL A 15 13.36 -38.76 -29.63
C VAL A 15 12.13 -38.01 -29.12
N LEU A 16 11.34 -38.70 -28.29
CA LEU A 16 10.44 -38.05 -27.37
C LEU A 16 11.33 -37.16 -26.51
N ALA A 17 11.40 -35.89 -26.89
CA ALA A 17 11.82 -34.83 -26.00
C ALA A 17 10.76 -34.76 -24.90
N GLN A 18 10.85 -35.69 -23.96
CA GLN A 18 10.39 -35.48 -22.60
C GLN A 18 11.14 -34.24 -22.16
N ALA A 19 10.48 -33.09 -22.23
CA ALA A 19 10.86 -31.93 -21.47
C ALA A 19 10.78 -32.37 -20.01
N GLN A 20 11.90 -32.89 -19.49
CA GLN A 20 12.09 -33.09 -18.07
C GLN A 20 11.93 -31.69 -17.48
N ILE A 21 10.74 -31.42 -16.96
CA ILE A 21 10.49 -30.31 -16.05
C ILE A 21 11.54 -30.51 -14.97
N PRO A 22 12.54 -29.62 -14.83
CA PRO A 22 13.53 -29.80 -13.78
C PRO A 22 12.75 -29.76 -12.47
N SER A 23 13.07 -30.69 -11.57
CA SER A 23 12.56 -30.68 -10.20
C SER A 23 13.12 -29.45 -9.47
N PHE A 24 12.54 -28.29 -9.75
CA PHE A 24 12.99 -26.96 -9.31
C PHE A 24 12.80 -26.71 -7.80
N PHE A 25 12.35 -27.72 -7.06
CA PHE A 25 12.09 -27.68 -5.62
C PHE A 25 12.93 -28.72 -4.88
N ASP A 26 14.24 -28.74 -5.15
CA ASP A 26 15.22 -29.23 -4.17
C ASP A 26 15.38 -28.15 -3.07
N ASP A 27 14.71 -28.36 -1.94
CA ASP A 27 15.03 -27.86 -0.59
C ASP A 27 15.61 -26.43 -0.41
N ASN A 28 15.18 -25.44 -1.22
CA ASN A 28 15.58 -24.05 -0.98
C ASN A 28 14.73 -23.43 0.15
N ALA A 29 15.10 -23.73 1.40
CA ALA A 29 14.47 -23.32 2.66
C ALA A 29 14.53 -21.80 2.95
N GLN A 30 14.56 -20.97 1.92
CA GLN A 30 14.49 -19.50 1.94
C GLN A 30 13.29 -18.96 1.15
N ALA A 31 12.68 -19.76 0.25
CA ALA A 31 11.60 -19.29 -0.62
C ALA A 31 10.23 -19.17 0.08
N GLU A 32 10.05 -19.81 1.24
CA GLU A 32 8.83 -19.76 2.08
C GLU A 32 9.26 -19.99 3.55
N SER A 33 8.61 -19.35 4.53
CA SER A 33 9.08 -19.49 5.93
C SER A 33 8.06 -19.25 7.03
N ILE A 34 8.07 -20.15 8.01
CA ILE A 34 7.40 -19.97 9.30
C ILE A 34 8.19 -18.96 10.14
N CYS A 35 7.51 -17.96 10.69
CA CYS A 35 8.09 -16.87 11.47
C CYS A 35 8.24 -17.27 12.95
N ASN A 36 9.12 -18.24 13.19
CA ASN A 36 9.41 -18.97 14.43
C ASN A 36 8.57 -20.25 14.60
N THR A 37 7.42 -20.18 15.25
CA THR A 37 6.45 -21.30 15.39
C THR A 37 5.30 -21.09 14.42
N ASP A 38 4.69 -22.15 13.86
CA ASP A 38 3.49 -22.00 13.02
C ASP A 38 2.28 -21.59 13.88
N GLU A 39 1.83 -20.36 13.72
CA GLU A 39 0.66 -19.80 14.39
C GLU A 39 -0.57 -19.75 13.49
N SER A 40 -0.47 -20.26 12.25
CA SER A 40 -1.63 -20.48 11.40
C SER A 40 -2.55 -21.55 11.99
N GLN A 41 -3.86 -21.40 11.78
CA GLN A 41 -4.84 -22.38 12.25
C GLN A 41 -5.74 -22.84 11.11
N ASN A 42 -6.30 -24.04 11.28
CA ASN A 42 -7.34 -24.58 10.41
C ASN A 42 -8.52 -23.59 10.35
N VAL A 43 -9.06 -23.31 9.16
CA VAL A 43 -10.09 -22.26 8.96
C VAL A 43 -11.30 -22.39 9.90
N VAL A 44 -11.65 -23.62 10.31
CA VAL A 44 -12.76 -23.90 11.23
C VAL A 44 -12.56 -23.31 12.62
N CYS A 45 -11.31 -23.08 13.07
CA CYS A 45 -11.01 -22.39 14.34
C CYS A 45 -11.56 -20.96 14.39
N TYR A 46 -11.78 -20.34 13.23
CA TYR A 46 -12.15 -18.93 13.10
C TYR A 46 -13.60 -18.71 12.70
N LYS A 47 -14.41 -19.78 12.60
CA LYS A 47 -15.81 -19.72 12.11
C LYS A 47 -16.70 -18.79 12.95
N ASP A 48 -16.50 -18.78 14.27
CA ASP A 48 -17.34 -18.04 15.22
C ASP A 48 -16.76 -16.66 15.54
N SER A 49 -15.44 -16.52 15.57
CA SER A 49 -14.74 -15.28 15.91
C SER A 49 -14.54 -14.34 14.73
N GLU A 50 -14.39 -14.87 13.51
CA GLU A 50 -13.99 -14.12 12.31
C GLU A 50 -14.81 -14.54 11.06
N PRO A 51 -16.15 -14.56 11.13
CA PRO A 51 -17.01 -15.12 10.08
C PRO A 51 -16.83 -14.44 8.71
N ALA A 52 -16.49 -13.15 8.68
CA ALA A 52 -16.21 -12.42 7.44
C ALA A 52 -14.94 -12.93 6.73
N LYS A 53 -13.87 -13.20 7.49
CA LYS A 53 -12.61 -13.73 6.94
C LYS A 53 -12.78 -15.17 6.48
N VAL A 54 -13.52 -15.97 7.26
CA VAL A 54 -13.88 -17.35 6.88
C VAL A 54 -14.73 -17.36 5.60
N SER A 55 -15.73 -16.50 5.48
CA SER A 55 -16.53 -16.35 4.24
C SER A 55 -15.66 -15.98 3.04
N LYS A 56 -14.73 -15.03 3.17
CA LYS A 56 -13.79 -14.69 2.08
C LYS A 56 -12.83 -15.82 1.73
N SER A 57 -12.41 -16.62 2.70
CA SER A 57 -11.51 -17.75 2.45
C SER A 57 -12.12 -18.83 1.53
N SER A 58 -13.45 -18.86 1.33
CA SER A 58 -14.11 -19.75 0.37
C SER A 58 -13.61 -19.60 -1.07
N ALA A 59 -13.17 -18.41 -1.46
CA ALA A 59 -12.62 -18.14 -2.79
C ALA A 59 -11.18 -18.65 -2.99
N VAL A 60 -10.54 -19.19 -1.96
CA VAL A 60 -9.17 -19.72 -1.98
C VAL A 60 -9.19 -21.23 -2.29
N ALA A 61 -8.34 -21.63 -3.23
CA ALA A 61 -8.18 -22.98 -3.72
C ALA A 61 -6.79 -23.55 -3.41
N ARG A 62 -6.75 -24.87 -3.20
CA ARG A 62 -5.53 -25.68 -3.26
C ARG A 62 -5.23 -26.00 -4.71
N LEU A 63 -4.00 -25.76 -5.14
CA LEU A 63 -3.52 -26.09 -6.48
C LEU A 63 -2.59 -27.31 -6.39
N LYS A 64 -2.84 -28.33 -7.21
CA LYS A 64 -1.90 -29.44 -7.44
C LYS A 64 -1.41 -29.33 -8.88
N ILE A 65 -0.16 -28.96 -9.05
CA ILE A 65 0.46 -28.64 -10.34
C ILE A 65 1.52 -29.72 -10.62
N SER A 66 1.15 -30.72 -11.41
CA SER A 66 1.88 -32.00 -11.47
C SER A 66 2.14 -32.52 -10.04
N GLU A 67 3.40 -32.58 -9.57
CA GLU A 67 3.72 -32.99 -8.21
C GLU A 67 3.82 -31.85 -7.18
N SER A 68 3.89 -30.59 -7.61
CA SER A 68 3.98 -29.45 -6.69
C SER A 68 2.61 -29.00 -6.15
N TRP A 69 2.62 -28.30 -5.02
CA TRP A 69 1.45 -27.67 -4.42
C TRP A 69 1.63 -26.16 -4.40
N CYS A 70 0.57 -25.42 -4.71
CA CYS A 70 0.49 -23.96 -4.53
C CYS A 70 -0.89 -23.56 -4.00
N THR A 71 -1.05 -22.28 -3.70
CA THR A 71 -2.31 -21.64 -3.40
C THR A 71 -2.75 -20.77 -4.58
N GLY A 72 -4.04 -20.71 -4.84
CA GLY A 72 -4.63 -19.76 -5.79
C GLY A 72 -5.98 -19.28 -5.29
N TRP A 73 -6.55 -18.27 -5.94
CA TRP A 73 -7.84 -17.72 -5.52
C TRP A 73 -8.62 -17.07 -6.67
N LEU A 74 -9.95 -17.12 -6.57
CA LEU A 74 -10.87 -16.55 -7.55
C LEU A 74 -10.78 -15.02 -7.54
N PHE A 75 -10.40 -14.44 -8.68
CA PHE A 75 -10.16 -13.01 -8.82
C PHE A 75 -11.20 -12.39 -9.75
N GLY A 76 -12.11 -11.59 -9.18
CA GLY A 76 -13.26 -11.07 -9.90
C GLY A 76 -14.35 -12.11 -10.20
N SER A 77 -15.43 -11.67 -10.83
CA SER A 77 -16.69 -12.42 -10.97
C SER A 77 -16.74 -13.41 -12.14
N GLU A 78 -15.65 -13.53 -12.91
CA GLU A 78 -15.64 -14.23 -14.20
C GLU A 78 -14.98 -15.62 -14.18
N GLY A 79 -14.73 -16.19 -12.99
CA GLY A 79 -14.07 -17.52 -12.89
C GLY A 79 -12.61 -17.53 -13.36
N HIS A 80 -11.93 -16.38 -13.25
CA HIS A 80 -10.48 -16.31 -13.32
C HIS A 80 -9.89 -16.63 -11.94
N LEU A 81 -8.72 -17.27 -11.94
CA LEU A 81 -7.93 -17.54 -10.74
C LEU A 81 -6.55 -16.91 -10.90
N ILE A 82 -5.99 -16.42 -9.80
CA ILE A 82 -4.62 -15.92 -9.75
C ILE A 82 -3.77 -16.71 -8.74
N THR A 83 -2.49 -16.91 -9.09
CA THR A 83 -1.44 -17.56 -8.28
C THR A 83 -0.07 -16.99 -8.70
N ASN A 84 1.06 -17.52 -8.20
CA ASN A 84 2.38 -17.07 -8.64
C ASN A 84 2.74 -17.55 -10.05
N ASN A 85 3.65 -16.83 -10.72
CA ASN A 85 4.23 -17.28 -11.99
C ASN A 85 5.04 -18.56 -11.77
N HIS A 86 5.84 -18.64 -10.70
CA HIS A 86 6.62 -19.86 -10.42
C HIS A 86 5.74 -21.11 -10.14
N CYS A 87 4.45 -20.94 -9.86
CA CYS A 87 3.46 -22.01 -9.82
C CYS A 87 2.95 -22.39 -11.22
N ILE A 88 2.54 -21.40 -12.03
CA ILE A 88 2.00 -21.62 -13.39
C ILE A 88 2.72 -20.69 -14.38
N ASN A 89 3.89 -21.12 -14.86
CA ASN A 89 4.79 -20.31 -15.70
C ASN A 89 4.59 -20.49 -17.21
N ASN A 90 3.78 -21.45 -17.64
CA ASN A 90 3.52 -21.74 -19.05
C ASN A 90 2.26 -22.61 -19.21
N ASP A 91 1.85 -22.81 -20.47
CA ASP A 91 0.68 -23.62 -20.84
C ASP A 91 0.78 -25.09 -20.41
N ALA A 92 1.99 -25.67 -20.31
CA ALA A 92 2.16 -27.05 -19.86
C ALA A 92 1.91 -27.20 -18.36
N ALA A 93 2.34 -26.23 -17.54
CA ALA A 93 1.96 -26.15 -16.12
C ALA A 93 0.45 -25.93 -15.97
N ALA A 94 -0.14 -25.03 -16.78
CA ALA A 94 -1.57 -24.75 -16.77
C ALA A 94 -2.42 -25.99 -17.13
N ALA A 95 -2.02 -26.74 -18.16
CA ALA A 95 -2.64 -27.99 -18.58
C ALA A 95 -2.54 -29.12 -17.54
N ASN A 96 -1.60 -29.04 -16.60
CA ASN A 96 -1.40 -30.02 -15.52
C ASN A 96 -1.80 -29.48 -14.13
N THR A 97 -2.53 -28.36 -14.06
CA THR A 97 -3.00 -27.75 -12.81
C THR A 97 -4.41 -28.22 -12.46
N ARG A 98 -4.55 -28.94 -11.34
CA ARG A 98 -5.84 -29.24 -10.71
C ARG A 98 -6.18 -28.16 -9.68
N VAL A 99 -7.43 -27.70 -9.68
CA VAL A 99 -7.91 -26.64 -8.77
C VAL A 99 -8.98 -27.21 -7.86
N GLU A 100 -8.75 -27.16 -6.55
CA GLU A 100 -9.57 -27.78 -5.52
C GLU A 100 -10.03 -26.74 -4.49
N PHE A 101 -11.34 -26.57 -4.35
CA PHE A 101 -11.95 -25.71 -3.34
C PHE A 101 -12.50 -26.53 -2.16
N ALA A 102 -12.82 -25.87 -1.05
CA ALA A 102 -13.41 -26.49 0.15
C ALA A 102 -12.61 -27.66 0.77
N SER A 103 -11.30 -27.78 0.50
CA SER A 103 -10.42 -28.60 1.34
C SER A 103 -10.28 -27.95 2.71
N VAL A 104 -11.04 -28.46 3.69
CA VAL A 104 -11.11 -27.95 5.08
C VAL A 104 -11.17 -29.13 6.05
N THR A 105 -10.67 -28.97 7.27
CA THR A 105 -10.84 -29.97 8.33
C THR A 105 -12.27 -29.97 8.88
N PRO A 106 -12.79 -31.09 9.41
CA PRO A 106 -14.04 -31.12 10.18
C PRO A 106 -13.99 -30.25 11.45
N GLY A 107 -12.88 -30.27 12.17
CA GLY A 107 -12.65 -29.61 13.45
C GLY A 107 -11.45 -28.67 13.46
N CYS A 108 -11.39 -27.81 14.48
CA CYS A 108 -10.30 -26.85 14.65
C CYS A 108 -8.96 -27.53 14.96
N GLN A 109 -8.96 -28.50 15.87
CA GLN A 109 -7.74 -29.18 16.37
C GLN A 109 -7.39 -30.46 15.59
N ASP A 110 -8.00 -30.67 14.42
CA ASP A 110 -7.77 -31.86 13.60
C ASP A 110 -6.37 -31.82 12.98
N SER A 111 -5.68 -32.97 13.06
CA SER A 111 -4.37 -33.17 12.43
C SER A 111 -4.44 -32.98 10.91
N VAL A 112 -3.50 -32.21 10.37
CA VAL A 112 -3.35 -31.96 8.94
C VAL A 112 -2.07 -32.56 8.39
N SER A 113 -2.12 -33.00 7.14
CA SER A 113 -0.98 -33.48 6.38
C SER A 113 -1.14 -33.06 4.91
N LEU A 114 -0.05 -33.15 4.15
CA LEU A 114 -0.03 -32.83 2.72
C LEU A 114 -1.11 -33.63 1.97
N GLY A 115 -2.00 -32.93 1.26
CA GLY A 115 -3.11 -33.53 0.51
C GLY A 115 -4.29 -34.05 1.36
N SER A 116 -4.26 -33.90 2.70
CA SER A 116 -5.37 -34.39 3.55
C SER A 116 -6.66 -33.58 3.35
N ASN A 117 -7.78 -34.11 3.86
CA ASN A 117 -9.15 -33.58 3.76
C ASN A 117 -9.45 -33.03 2.35
N PRO A 118 -9.57 -33.90 1.33
CA PRO A 118 -9.87 -33.46 -0.02
C PRO A 118 -11.22 -32.74 -0.08
N GLY A 119 -11.25 -31.65 -0.84
CA GLY A 119 -12.44 -30.87 -1.12
C GLY A 119 -13.07 -31.26 -2.47
N VAL A 120 -13.54 -30.26 -3.21
CA VAL A 120 -14.17 -30.46 -4.52
C VAL A 120 -13.28 -29.86 -5.62
N TYR A 121 -12.92 -30.69 -6.60
CA TYR A 121 -12.15 -30.27 -7.76
C TYR A 121 -13.03 -29.51 -8.75
N ALA A 122 -12.72 -28.24 -8.98
CA ALA A 122 -13.38 -27.41 -9.99
C ALA A 122 -12.90 -27.72 -11.41
N THR A 123 -11.64 -28.12 -11.55
CA THR A 123 -11.05 -28.54 -12.83
C THR A 123 -9.77 -29.36 -12.65
N THR A 124 -9.38 -30.06 -13.71
CA THR A 124 -8.11 -30.77 -13.88
C THR A 124 -7.09 -30.02 -14.73
N ASN A 125 -7.46 -28.91 -15.37
CA ASN A 125 -6.58 -28.07 -16.18
C ASN A 125 -7.08 -26.61 -16.21
N VAL A 126 -6.18 -25.66 -16.44
CA VAL A 126 -6.54 -24.23 -16.59
C VAL A 126 -5.95 -23.67 -17.88
N THR A 127 -6.52 -22.58 -18.39
CA THR A 127 -5.98 -21.83 -19.52
C THR A 127 -5.17 -20.64 -18.99
N LEU A 128 -3.89 -20.54 -19.35
CA LEU A 128 -3.07 -19.38 -18.98
C LEU A 128 -3.52 -18.15 -19.80
N ILE A 129 -3.80 -17.04 -19.11
CA ILE A 129 -4.22 -15.77 -19.74
C ILE A 129 -3.06 -14.78 -19.80
N LEU A 130 -2.32 -14.66 -18.70
CA LEU A 130 -1.12 -13.84 -18.60
C LEU A 130 -0.29 -14.29 -17.39
N ASN A 131 1.02 -14.41 -17.57
CA ASN A 131 1.98 -14.41 -16.46
C ASN A 131 3.02 -13.29 -16.63
N ASP A 132 3.62 -12.90 -15.52
CA ASP A 132 4.80 -12.02 -15.50
C ASP A 132 5.82 -12.58 -14.52
N VAL A 133 7.06 -12.73 -14.99
CA VAL A 133 8.17 -13.30 -14.21
C VAL A 133 8.69 -12.32 -13.14
N LYS A 134 8.60 -11.00 -13.37
CA LYS A 134 9.10 -9.99 -12.42
C LYS A 134 8.11 -9.76 -11.29
N LEU A 135 6.82 -9.64 -11.62
CA LEU A 135 5.73 -9.54 -10.63
C LEU A 135 5.31 -10.91 -10.07
N ASP A 136 5.99 -11.98 -10.45
CA ASP A 136 5.75 -13.37 -10.05
C ASP A 136 4.27 -13.73 -9.89
N PHE A 137 3.46 -13.51 -10.93
CA PHE A 137 2.04 -13.90 -10.93
C PHE A 137 1.64 -14.55 -12.25
N ALA A 138 0.61 -15.39 -12.17
CA ALA A 138 -0.11 -15.96 -13.29
C ALA A 138 -1.63 -15.77 -13.08
N LEU A 139 -2.29 -15.14 -14.04
CA LEU A 139 -3.74 -15.12 -14.19
C LEU A 139 -4.15 -16.24 -15.14
N VAL A 140 -5.05 -17.11 -14.67
CA VAL A 140 -5.57 -18.25 -15.43
C VAL A 140 -7.09 -18.23 -15.47
N LYS A 141 -7.67 -18.89 -16.48
CA LYS A 141 -9.10 -19.17 -16.58
C LYS A 141 -9.35 -20.62 -16.18
N LEU A 142 -10.35 -20.86 -15.32
CA LEU A 142 -10.73 -22.23 -14.95
C LEU A 142 -11.53 -22.90 -16.08
N ASN A 143 -11.04 -24.04 -16.55
CA ASN A 143 -11.76 -24.87 -17.53
C ASN A 143 -12.68 -25.82 -16.76
N LEU A 144 -13.77 -25.28 -16.21
CA LEU A 144 -14.62 -25.97 -15.22
C LEU A 144 -15.11 -27.34 -15.69
N VAL A 145 -15.23 -28.28 -14.75
CA VAL A 145 -16.00 -29.53 -14.95
C VAL A 145 -17.46 -29.16 -15.22
N ASP A 146 -18.11 -29.86 -16.16
CA ASP A 146 -19.50 -29.62 -16.54
C ASP A 146 -20.42 -29.60 -15.30
N GLY A 147 -21.16 -28.50 -15.14
CA GLY A 147 -22.09 -28.29 -14.02
C GLY A 147 -21.46 -27.81 -12.72
N PHE A 148 -20.14 -27.55 -12.66
CA PHE A 148 -19.52 -26.97 -11.47
C PHE A 148 -19.91 -25.49 -11.29
N ASP A 149 -20.52 -25.15 -10.15
CA ASP A 149 -20.89 -23.78 -9.81
C ASP A 149 -19.83 -23.11 -8.92
N LEU A 150 -19.37 -21.92 -9.32
CA LEU A 150 -18.44 -21.09 -8.57
C LEU A 150 -19.13 -20.16 -7.55
N ALA A 151 -20.45 -19.92 -7.67
CA ALA A 151 -21.16 -18.97 -6.83
C ALA A 151 -21.04 -19.22 -5.30
N PRO A 152 -21.03 -20.47 -4.78
CA PRO A 152 -20.84 -20.74 -3.35
C PRO A 152 -19.46 -20.33 -2.81
N TYR A 153 -18.45 -20.23 -3.68
CA TYR A 153 -17.09 -19.85 -3.33
C TYR A 153 -16.86 -18.33 -3.40
N GLY A 154 -17.67 -17.63 -4.21
CA GLY A 154 -17.55 -16.20 -4.42
C GLY A 154 -16.23 -15.82 -5.11
N TYR A 155 -15.73 -14.63 -4.82
CA TYR A 155 -14.43 -14.15 -5.30
C TYR A 155 -13.83 -13.10 -4.36
N LEU A 156 -12.52 -12.88 -4.50
CA LEU A 156 -11.80 -11.80 -3.84
C LEU A 156 -11.65 -10.60 -4.76
N GLN A 157 -11.43 -9.44 -4.13
CA GLN A 157 -11.23 -8.17 -4.80
C GLN A 157 -9.95 -7.52 -4.27
N ALA A 158 -9.17 -6.95 -5.18
CA ALA A 158 -8.01 -6.13 -4.85
C ALA A 158 -8.45 -4.78 -4.28
N SER A 159 -7.66 -4.28 -3.33
CA SER A 159 -7.75 -2.90 -2.85
C SER A 159 -6.99 -1.94 -3.76
N GLU A 160 -7.51 -0.74 -3.94
CA GLU A 160 -6.78 0.41 -4.51
C GLU A 160 -6.19 1.32 -3.43
N THR A 161 -6.45 1.03 -2.15
CA THR A 161 -5.91 1.80 -1.02
C THR A 161 -4.42 1.58 -0.87
N SER A 162 -3.69 2.65 -0.54
CA SER A 162 -2.30 2.52 -0.10
C SER A 162 -2.22 1.73 1.21
N VAL A 163 -1.13 0.98 1.38
CA VAL A 163 -0.83 0.16 2.55
C VAL A 163 0.29 0.84 3.33
N ASN A 164 0.18 0.87 4.66
CA ASN A 164 1.15 1.46 5.57
C ASN A 164 1.87 0.37 6.39
N VAL A 165 3.06 0.70 6.90
CA VAL A 165 3.74 -0.13 7.91
C VAL A 165 2.88 -0.16 9.18
N ASN A 166 2.80 -1.33 9.81
CA ASN A 166 1.92 -1.67 10.92
C ASN A 166 0.43 -1.83 10.60
N ASP A 167 -0.03 -1.65 9.35
CA ASP A 167 -1.39 -2.05 8.97
C ASP A 167 -1.62 -3.53 9.28
N THR A 168 -2.76 -3.86 9.88
CA THR A 168 -3.08 -5.25 10.24
C THR A 168 -3.48 -6.06 9.02
N ALA A 169 -2.90 -7.24 8.89
CA ALA A 169 -3.08 -8.12 7.74
C ALA A 169 -3.31 -9.57 8.17
N TYR A 170 -3.82 -10.37 7.26
CA TYR A 170 -3.87 -11.82 7.38
C TYR A 170 -3.58 -12.50 6.05
N VAL A 171 -3.12 -13.75 6.09
CA VAL A 171 -2.87 -14.56 4.89
C VAL A 171 -3.65 -15.86 5.03
N MET A 172 -4.20 -16.35 3.91
CA MET A 172 -5.04 -17.54 3.87
C MET A 172 -4.66 -18.40 2.68
N GLY A 173 -4.56 -19.71 2.88
CA GLY A 173 -4.03 -20.59 1.83
C GLY A 173 -3.92 -22.05 2.23
N HIS A 174 -3.13 -22.77 1.45
CA HIS A 174 -2.89 -24.21 1.59
C HIS A 174 -1.39 -24.49 1.81
N PRO A 175 -0.81 -24.01 2.93
CA PRO A 175 0.59 -24.26 3.25
C PRO A 175 0.88 -25.76 3.23
N TYR A 176 1.94 -26.17 2.54
CA TYR A 176 2.35 -27.56 2.32
C TYR A 176 1.25 -28.48 1.74
N GLY A 177 0.35 -27.92 0.93
CA GLY A 177 -0.82 -28.64 0.41
C GLY A 177 -1.78 -29.13 1.49
N LYS A 178 -1.71 -28.59 2.72
CA LYS A 178 -2.64 -28.90 3.82
C LYS A 178 -4.05 -28.34 3.50
N PRO A 179 -5.10 -28.75 4.24
CA PRO A 179 -6.41 -28.09 4.21
C PRO A 179 -6.30 -26.60 4.53
N ARG A 180 -7.32 -25.82 4.17
CA ARG A 180 -7.26 -24.35 4.23
C ARG A 180 -6.95 -23.84 5.63
N ARG A 181 -5.86 -23.08 5.75
CA ARG A 181 -5.43 -22.42 6.99
C ARG A 181 -5.46 -20.90 6.81
N ILE A 182 -5.56 -20.19 7.93
CA ILE A 182 -5.40 -18.74 8.00
C ILE A 182 -4.33 -18.44 9.06
N ALA A 183 -3.33 -17.64 8.71
CA ALA A 183 -2.47 -16.97 9.68
C ALA A 183 -3.01 -15.55 9.89
N MET A 184 -3.26 -15.20 11.16
CA MET A 184 -3.78 -13.89 11.59
C MET A 184 -3.02 -13.29 12.77
N VAL A 185 -2.24 -14.09 13.49
CA VAL A 185 -1.59 -13.72 14.73
C VAL A 185 -0.08 -13.97 14.66
N LYS A 186 0.63 -13.32 15.57
CA LYS A 186 2.04 -13.45 15.86
C LYS A 186 2.24 -13.41 17.37
N ASP A 187 3.17 -14.21 17.88
CA ASP A 187 3.55 -14.29 19.29
C ASP A 187 2.34 -14.60 20.19
N GLY A 188 1.54 -15.57 19.76
CA GLY A 188 0.36 -16.15 20.40
C GLY A 188 -0.91 -15.30 20.33
N THR A 189 -0.81 -13.98 20.24
CA THR A 189 -1.96 -13.06 20.43
C THR A 189 -1.92 -11.77 19.62
N THR A 190 -0.75 -11.33 19.13
CA THR A 190 -0.63 -10.04 18.44
C THR A 190 -1.15 -10.17 17.02
N ALA A 191 -2.04 -9.29 16.55
CA ALA A 191 -2.46 -9.31 15.14
C ALA A 191 -1.26 -9.17 14.19
N GLY A 192 -1.22 -9.99 13.15
CA GLY A 192 -0.22 -9.91 12.09
C GLY A 192 -0.31 -8.60 11.31
N ARG A 193 0.83 -8.14 10.79
CA ARG A 193 1.02 -6.78 10.26
C ARG A 193 1.97 -6.73 9.08
N ILE A 194 1.84 -5.64 8.34
CA ILE A 194 2.82 -5.19 7.35
C ILE A 194 4.07 -4.66 8.07
N THR A 195 5.22 -5.26 7.80
CA THR A 195 6.52 -4.91 8.41
C THR A 195 7.29 -3.88 7.59
N THR A 196 7.11 -3.88 6.27
CA THR A 196 7.64 -2.85 5.36
C THR A 196 6.72 -2.70 4.16
N THR A 197 6.65 -1.49 3.62
CA THR A 197 5.91 -1.15 2.39
C THR A 197 6.83 -0.86 1.21
N ASN A 198 8.15 -0.97 1.39
CA ASN A 198 9.14 -0.91 0.33
C ASN A 198 10.25 -1.93 0.64
N TYR A 199 10.30 -3.00 -0.13
CA TYR A 199 11.35 -4.02 -0.02
C TYR A 199 11.73 -4.53 -1.41
N THR A 200 12.95 -4.24 -1.79
CA THR A 200 13.58 -4.59 -3.07
C THR A 200 14.91 -5.27 -2.72
N GLU A 201 15.12 -6.51 -3.16
CA GLU A 201 16.30 -7.28 -2.75
C GLU A 201 17.58 -6.75 -3.38
N ARG A 202 18.63 -6.59 -2.57
CA ARG A 202 19.93 -6.09 -3.05
C ARG A 202 20.61 -7.02 -4.06
N LEU A 203 20.28 -8.30 -4.04
CA LEU A 203 20.74 -9.33 -4.97
C LEU A 203 19.52 -10.07 -5.50
N GLN A 204 19.51 -10.44 -6.78
CA GLN A 204 18.41 -11.20 -7.35
C GLN A 204 18.42 -12.64 -6.80
N THR A 205 17.40 -12.99 -6.03
CA THR A 205 17.10 -14.38 -5.62
C THR A 205 15.92 -14.93 -6.42
N ASP A 206 15.52 -16.17 -6.12
CA ASP A 206 14.30 -16.83 -6.63
C ASP A 206 13.02 -16.02 -6.35
N CYS A 207 13.06 -15.08 -5.41
CA CYS A 207 11.94 -14.20 -5.04
C CYS A 207 11.82 -12.90 -5.86
N TYR A 208 12.73 -12.71 -6.82
CA TYR A 208 12.84 -11.59 -7.77
C TYR A 208 13.10 -10.20 -7.16
N ASN A 209 13.79 -9.38 -7.95
CA ASN A 209 14.17 -8.02 -7.57
C ASN A 209 13.07 -7.00 -7.90
N VAL A 210 11.97 -7.05 -7.15
CA VAL A 210 10.84 -6.11 -7.23
C VAL A 210 10.39 -5.63 -5.86
N ASP A 211 9.87 -4.40 -5.83
CA ASP A 211 9.33 -3.73 -4.65
C ASP A 211 8.07 -4.44 -4.10
N ARG A 212 8.19 -5.01 -2.90
CA ARG A 212 7.20 -5.84 -2.22
C ARG A 212 6.73 -5.24 -0.89
N LEU A 213 5.58 -5.75 -0.42
CA LEU A 213 5.18 -5.64 0.98
C LEU A 213 5.89 -6.72 1.78
N GLY A 214 6.40 -6.39 2.96
CA GLY A 214 6.78 -7.38 3.97
C GLY A 214 5.66 -7.58 4.99
N HIS A 215 5.50 -8.81 5.48
CA HIS A 215 4.58 -9.18 6.57
C HIS A 215 5.23 -10.19 7.53
N ASN A 216 4.73 -10.25 8.76
CA ASN A 216 5.20 -11.19 9.79
C ASN A 216 4.31 -12.45 9.94
N LEU A 217 3.37 -12.66 9.03
CA LEU A 217 2.44 -13.79 9.04
C LEU A 217 3.10 -15.07 8.51
N ASP A 218 2.88 -16.20 9.19
CA ASP A 218 3.46 -17.50 8.83
C ASP A 218 3.01 -18.01 7.46
N THR A 219 3.98 -18.56 6.71
CA THR A 219 3.78 -19.27 5.44
C THR A 219 4.70 -20.49 5.37
N GLU A 220 4.47 -21.38 4.42
CA GLU A 220 5.21 -22.64 4.23
C GLU A 220 5.20 -23.00 2.73
N GLY A 221 6.08 -23.87 2.25
CA GLY A 221 6.11 -24.29 0.84
C GLY A 221 4.71 -24.61 0.30
N GLY A 222 4.27 -23.96 -0.78
CA GLY A 222 2.90 -24.07 -1.31
C GLY A 222 1.90 -23.00 -0.81
N SER A 223 2.34 -22.12 0.09
CA SER A 223 1.70 -20.81 0.33
C SER A 223 1.84 -19.86 -0.86
N SER A 224 2.77 -20.11 -1.78
CA SER A 224 2.89 -19.46 -3.09
C SER A 224 1.53 -19.19 -3.73
N GLY A 225 1.24 -17.90 -3.98
CA GLY A 225 -0.01 -17.43 -4.59
C GLY A 225 -1.12 -17.13 -3.58
N SER A 226 -0.88 -17.27 -2.27
CA SER A 226 -1.85 -16.87 -1.24
C SER A 226 -2.16 -15.38 -1.29
N PRO A 227 -3.43 -14.97 -1.14
CA PRO A 227 -3.78 -13.56 -0.99
C PRO A 227 -3.36 -13.07 0.40
N LEU A 228 -2.53 -12.02 0.42
CA LEU A 228 -2.31 -11.19 1.60
C LEU A 228 -3.47 -10.18 1.69
N MET A 229 -4.20 -10.22 2.79
CA MET A 229 -5.46 -9.51 2.99
C MET A 229 -5.32 -8.41 4.03
N SER A 230 -5.96 -7.25 3.81
CA SER A 230 -6.16 -6.26 4.85
C SER A 230 -7.18 -6.77 5.87
N ALA A 231 -6.79 -6.79 7.15
CA ALA A 231 -7.66 -7.29 8.22
C ALA A 231 -8.86 -6.38 8.53
N THR A 232 -8.83 -5.11 8.08
CA THR A 232 -9.92 -4.15 8.27
C THR A 232 -10.92 -4.14 7.12
N SER A 233 -10.46 -4.26 5.87
CA SER A 233 -11.34 -4.19 4.68
C SER A 233 -11.70 -5.55 4.08
N ASN A 234 -10.97 -6.63 4.44
CA ASN A 234 -11.06 -7.94 3.81
C ASN A 234 -10.88 -7.90 2.28
N LEU A 235 -10.04 -6.96 1.82
CA LEU A 235 -9.57 -6.85 0.43
C LEU A 235 -8.14 -7.36 0.32
N VAL A 236 -7.80 -7.89 -0.85
CA VAL A 236 -6.42 -8.29 -1.17
C VAL A 236 -5.57 -7.03 -1.26
N ILE A 237 -4.40 -7.05 -0.63
CA ILE A 237 -3.39 -5.98 -0.66
C ILE A 237 -2.06 -6.48 -1.27
N GLY A 238 -1.82 -7.78 -1.28
CA GLY A 238 -0.69 -8.38 -2.00
C GLY A 238 -0.94 -9.83 -2.41
N LEU A 239 -0.12 -10.32 -3.33
CA LEU A 239 0.00 -11.73 -3.68
C LEU A 239 1.27 -12.27 -3.02
N HIS A 240 1.14 -13.16 -2.04
CA HIS A 240 2.28 -13.76 -1.36
C HIS A 240 3.14 -14.55 -2.37
N ASN A 241 4.46 -14.38 -2.31
CA ASN A 241 5.38 -14.91 -3.33
C ASN A 241 6.75 -15.37 -2.80
N CYS A 242 7.06 -15.13 -1.53
CA CYS A 242 8.39 -15.37 -0.99
C CYS A 242 8.42 -15.34 0.55
N GLY A 243 9.23 -16.21 1.14
CA GLY A 243 9.63 -16.20 2.54
C GLY A 243 10.72 -15.17 2.86
N GLY A 244 11.32 -15.30 4.04
CA GLY A 244 12.37 -14.39 4.53
C GLY A 244 12.39 -14.24 6.05
N CYS A 245 11.40 -14.80 6.75
CA CYS A 245 11.48 -15.08 8.17
C CYS A 245 12.60 -16.10 8.47
N LYS A 246 13.57 -15.72 9.30
CA LYS A 246 14.61 -16.62 9.81
C LYS A 246 14.30 -16.99 11.26
N ALA A 247 14.12 -18.28 11.52
CA ALA A 247 13.96 -18.79 12.87
C ALA A 247 15.14 -18.36 13.76
N SER A 248 14.85 -18.04 15.02
CA SER A 248 15.83 -17.66 16.08
C SER A 248 16.58 -16.33 15.94
N THR A 249 16.38 -15.53 14.88
CA THR A 249 16.97 -14.18 14.81
C THR A 249 16.00 -13.09 15.30
N ARG A 250 16.46 -12.17 16.16
CA ARG A 250 15.71 -10.95 16.53
C ARG A 250 15.61 -9.92 15.40
N ALA A 251 16.32 -10.11 14.30
CA ALA A 251 16.06 -9.35 13.09
C ALA A 251 14.69 -9.77 12.55
N TYR A 252 13.81 -8.80 12.28
CA TYR A 252 12.50 -9.02 11.65
C TYR A 252 12.66 -9.49 10.20
N GLY A 253 13.08 -10.75 10.03
CA GLY A 253 12.84 -11.47 8.79
C GLY A 253 11.35 -11.41 8.50
N SER A 254 10.99 -11.06 7.28
CA SER A 254 9.60 -10.90 6.84
C SER A 254 9.33 -11.88 5.72
N ASN A 255 8.12 -12.40 5.67
CA ASN A 255 7.55 -12.97 4.46
C ASN A 255 7.12 -11.82 3.54
N TYR A 256 7.07 -12.04 2.22
CA TYR A 256 6.84 -10.97 1.25
C TYR A 256 5.69 -11.26 0.29
N ALA A 257 5.05 -10.18 -0.15
CA ALA A 257 3.99 -10.22 -1.14
C ALA A 257 4.17 -9.12 -2.19
N ILE A 258 3.96 -9.50 -3.45
CA ILE A 258 3.86 -8.57 -4.58
C ILE A 258 2.66 -7.66 -4.35
N LYS A 259 2.85 -6.34 -4.46
CA LYS A 259 1.78 -5.36 -4.30
C LYS A 259 0.67 -5.61 -5.34
N ILE A 260 -0.55 -5.87 -4.89
CA ILE A 260 -1.66 -6.25 -5.78
C ILE A 260 -1.96 -5.15 -6.83
N THR A 261 -1.68 -3.90 -6.48
CA THR A 261 -1.82 -2.73 -7.36
C THR A 261 -0.89 -2.79 -8.58
N TYR A 262 0.27 -3.45 -8.49
CA TYR A 262 1.17 -3.62 -9.63
C TYR A 262 0.59 -4.62 -10.64
N ILE A 263 0.10 -5.76 -10.14
CA ILE A 263 -0.62 -6.77 -10.91
C ILE A 263 -1.86 -6.17 -11.58
N VAL A 264 -2.72 -5.49 -10.82
CA VAL A 264 -3.94 -4.83 -11.32
C VAL A 264 -3.62 -3.83 -12.44
N ASN A 265 -2.56 -3.03 -12.30
CA ASN A 265 -2.18 -2.04 -13.31
C ASN A 265 -1.67 -2.69 -14.61
N LEU A 266 -0.90 -3.78 -14.53
CA LEU A 266 -0.51 -4.55 -15.72
C LEU A 266 -1.73 -5.23 -16.38
N LEU A 267 -2.63 -5.83 -15.60
CA LEU A 267 -3.85 -6.45 -16.12
C LEU A 267 -4.76 -5.44 -16.83
N ARG A 268 -4.84 -4.20 -16.33
CA ARG A 268 -5.52 -3.07 -16.99
C ARG A 268 -4.85 -2.70 -18.31
N GLU A 269 -3.51 -2.60 -18.34
CA GLU A 269 -2.77 -2.31 -19.57
C GLU A 269 -2.95 -3.37 -20.65
N LYS A 270 -2.91 -4.64 -20.24
CA LYS A 270 -3.09 -5.78 -21.15
C LYS A 270 -4.57 -6.06 -21.48
N ASN A 271 -5.49 -5.27 -20.94
CA ASN A 271 -6.95 -5.41 -21.13
C ASN A 271 -7.47 -6.82 -20.78
N VAL A 272 -6.94 -7.41 -19.71
CA VAL A 272 -7.30 -8.75 -19.18
C VAL A 272 -7.60 -8.74 -17.68
N LEU A 273 -7.84 -7.57 -17.09
CA LEU A 273 -8.33 -7.49 -15.70
C LEU A 273 -9.76 -8.08 -15.64
N PRO A 274 -10.01 -9.11 -14.81
CA PRO A 274 -11.35 -9.67 -14.68
C PRO A 274 -12.36 -8.65 -14.17
N LYS A 275 -13.62 -8.78 -14.59
CA LYS A 275 -14.72 -7.97 -14.06
C LYS A 275 -14.84 -8.14 -12.54
N ASP A 276 -15.18 -7.06 -11.85
CA ASP A 276 -15.34 -6.97 -10.39
C ASP A 276 -14.07 -7.33 -9.57
N ALA A 277 -12.92 -7.52 -10.21
CA ALA A 277 -11.65 -7.87 -9.56
C ALA A 277 -11.11 -6.79 -8.61
N VAL A 278 -11.55 -5.53 -8.75
CA VAL A 278 -11.04 -4.39 -7.97
C VAL A 278 -12.21 -3.69 -7.29
N LYS A 279 -12.08 -3.41 -5.99
CA LYS A 279 -13.08 -2.64 -5.25
C LYS A 279 -12.63 -1.19 -5.10
N SER A 280 -13.08 -0.34 -6.01
CA SER A 280 -12.77 1.10 -5.96
C SER A 280 -13.35 1.75 -4.71
N SER A 281 -12.56 2.63 -4.09
CA SER A 281 -13.02 3.45 -2.97
C SER A 281 -13.98 4.53 -3.48
N THR A 282 -15.27 4.38 -3.20
CA THR A 282 -16.30 5.28 -3.70
C THR A 282 -16.29 6.63 -2.96
N THR A 283 -15.39 7.52 -3.38
CA THR A 283 -15.44 8.95 -3.04
C THR A 283 -15.09 9.80 -4.26
N VAL A 284 -15.77 9.54 -5.38
CA VAL A 284 -15.76 10.43 -6.55
C VAL A 284 -17.19 10.93 -6.76
N SER A 285 -17.36 12.24 -6.71
CA SER A 285 -18.63 12.92 -7.04
C SER A 285 -19.04 12.58 -8.48
N PRO A 286 -20.34 12.35 -8.78
CA PRO A 286 -20.75 11.91 -10.09
C PRO A 286 -20.50 12.98 -11.16
N THR A 287 -19.57 12.69 -12.09
CA THR A 287 -19.47 13.44 -13.35
C THR A 287 -20.71 13.14 -14.19
N THR A 288 -21.52 14.16 -14.46
CA THR A 288 -22.73 14.06 -15.26
C THR A 288 -22.40 13.91 -16.75
N THR A 289 -22.55 12.70 -17.27
CA THR A 289 -22.69 12.44 -18.72
C THR A 289 -24.18 12.29 -19.04
N PRO A 290 -24.73 12.94 -20.09
CA PRO A 290 -26.18 12.94 -20.33
C PRO A 290 -26.68 11.59 -20.85
N THR A 291 -27.62 10.98 -20.13
CA THR A 291 -28.31 9.76 -20.57
C THR A 291 -29.55 10.13 -21.39
N THR A 292 -29.56 9.78 -22.67
CA THR A 292 -30.74 9.88 -23.54
C THR A 292 -31.80 8.86 -23.10
N THR A 293 -32.98 9.33 -22.72
CA THR A 293 -34.08 8.48 -22.23
C THR A 293 -34.84 7.82 -23.39
N ALA A 294 -34.92 6.49 -23.40
CA ALA A 294 -35.90 5.76 -24.21
C ALA A 294 -37.24 5.62 -23.44
N PRO A 295 -38.41 5.62 -24.12
CA PRO A 295 -39.70 5.62 -23.44
C PRO A 295 -40.07 4.23 -22.90
N THR A 296 -40.39 4.14 -21.61
CA THR A 296 -40.85 2.89 -20.96
C THR A 296 -42.37 2.93 -20.74
N THR A 297 -43.09 2.02 -21.38
CA THR A 297 -44.55 1.87 -21.24
C THR A 297 -44.91 1.25 -19.88
N THR A 298 -45.89 1.84 -19.19
CA THR A 298 -46.32 1.37 -17.85
C THR A 298 -47.23 0.14 -17.94
N ALA A 299 -46.91 -0.91 -17.19
CA ALA A 299 -47.82 -2.03 -16.90
C ALA A 299 -48.58 -1.77 -15.58
N PRO A 300 -49.85 -2.20 -15.44
CA PRO A 300 -50.66 -1.88 -14.27
C PRO A 300 -50.31 -2.74 -13.04
N THR A 301 -50.27 -2.10 -11.88
CA THR A 301 -50.01 -2.75 -10.59
C THR A 301 -51.32 -3.11 -9.89
N THR A 302 -51.52 -4.39 -9.52
CA THR A 302 -52.70 -4.85 -8.79
C THR A 302 -52.44 -4.84 -7.28
N THR A 303 -53.29 -4.15 -6.51
CA THR A 303 -53.13 -4.02 -5.04
C THR A 303 -53.66 -5.25 -4.31
N ALA A 304 -52.85 -5.82 -3.40
CA ALA A 304 -53.28 -6.84 -2.43
C ALA A 304 -53.67 -6.19 -1.08
N PRO A 305 -54.67 -6.73 -0.34
CA PRO A 305 -55.17 -6.09 0.88
C PRO A 305 -54.29 -6.36 2.10
N THR A 306 -54.09 -5.34 2.93
CA THR A 306 -53.44 -5.42 4.25
C THR A 306 -54.40 -5.93 5.33
N THR A 307 -53.96 -6.90 6.12
CA THR A 307 -54.65 -7.38 7.33
C THR A 307 -53.95 -6.87 8.58
N THR A 308 -54.70 -6.21 9.47
CA THR A 308 -54.22 -5.72 10.77
C THR A 308 -54.57 -6.69 11.91
N THR A 309 -53.62 -6.97 12.80
CA THR A 309 -53.80 -7.82 14.00
C THR A 309 -53.14 -7.13 15.21
N PRO A 310 -53.72 -7.17 16.43
CA PRO A 310 -53.58 -6.05 17.37
C PRO A 310 -52.40 -6.12 18.36
N THR A 311 -52.09 -4.96 18.92
CA THR A 311 -51.11 -4.71 19.98
C THR A 311 -51.60 -5.21 21.34
N THR A 312 -50.72 -5.84 22.13
CA THR A 312 -50.96 -6.16 23.55
C THR A 312 -49.92 -5.48 24.43
N THR A 313 -50.39 -4.71 25.43
CA THR A 313 -49.56 -3.99 26.40
C THR A 313 -49.76 -4.54 27.82
N THR A 314 -48.67 -4.88 28.52
CA THR A 314 -48.66 -5.21 29.96
C THR A 314 -47.25 -4.96 30.54
N PRO A 315 -47.07 -4.81 31.87
CA PRO A 315 -46.82 -3.46 32.38
C PRO A 315 -45.49 -3.27 33.12
N THR A 316 -45.13 -2.01 33.32
CA THR A 316 -43.99 -1.55 34.13
C THR A 316 -44.16 -1.87 35.61
N THR A 317 -43.11 -2.37 36.26
CA THR A 317 -42.97 -2.42 37.72
C THR A 317 -41.73 -1.63 38.16
N THR A 318 -41.85 -0.91 39.27
CA THR A 318 -40.83 0.04 39.78
C THR A 318 -40.67 -0.13 41.29
N ALA A 319 -39.47 0.23 41.80
CA ALA A 319 -39.15 0.45 43.23
C ALA A 319 -38.93 -0.83 44.08
N PRO A 320 -38.12 -0.79 45.18
CA PRO A 320 -37.66 0.42 45.88
C PRO A 320 -36.14 0.65 45.98
N SER A 321 -35.83 1.91 46.33
CA SER A 321 -34.52 2.42 46.76
C SER A 321 -34.25 2.08 48.22
N THR A 322 -32.99 1.89 48.60
CA THR A 322 -32.51 1.88 49.99
C THR A 322 -31.32 2.83 50.14
N THR A 323 -31.23 3.52 51.28
CA THR A 323 -30.32 4.66 51.48
C THR A 323 -29.56 4.55 52.81
N ALA A 324 -28.28 4.96 52.78
CA ALA A 324 -27.43 5.36 53.92
C ALA A 324 -26.94 4.27 54.90
N PRO A 325 -25.89 4.55 55.72
CA PRO A 325 -24.94 5.67 55.68
C PRO A 325 -23.46 5.22 55.53
N SER A 326 -22.55 6.18 55.27
CA SER A 326 -21.10 6.00 55.52
C SER A 326 -20.55 7.24 56.24
N THR A 327 -19.68 7.02 57.21
CA THR A 327 -19.25 8.02 58.20
C THR A 327 -17.82 8.51 57.99
N THR A 328 -17.67 9.83 57.87
CA THR A 328 -16.76 10.71 58.64
C THR A 328 -15.32 10.29 58.99
N ALA A 329 -14.40 11.25 58.74
CA ALA A 329 -13.08 11.51 59.36
C ALA A 329 -11.79 11.03 58.67
N THR A 330 -11.08 12.03 58.13
CA THR A 330 -9.61 12.12 57.96
C THR A 330 -8.90 12.09 59.33
N PRO A 331 -7.57 11.81 59.39
CA PRO A 331 -6.62 12.94 59.39
C PRO A 331 -5.29 12.74 58.60
N THR A 332 -4.70 13.89 58.26
CA THR A 332 -3.27 14.27 58.13
C THR A 332 -2.20 13.18 58.44
N THR A 333 -1.05 13.07 57.78
CA THR A 333 -0.09 14.11 57.29
C THR A 333 0.74 13.52 56.10
N THR A 334 1.87 14.02 55.55
CA THR A 334 2.91 15.00 55.95
C THR A 334 3.56 15.66 54.70
N THR A 335 4.35 16.72 54.89
CA THR A 335 5.19 17.39 53.86
C THR A 335 6.67 17.22 54.22
N PRO A 336 7.60 17.25 53.24
CA PRO A 336 8.89 17.91 53.46
C PRO A 336 9.21 18.99 52.40
N THR A 337 9.97 20.00 52.82
CA THR A 337 10.24 21.27 52.11
C THR A 337 11.74 21.48 51.95
N THR A 338 12.14 22.50 51.16
CA THR A 338 13.50 23.09 50.98
C THR A 338 14.38 22.36 49.94
N THR A 339 15.23 23.02 49.13
CA THR A 339 15.87 24.36 49.26
C THR A 339 16.08 25.02 47.87
N PRO A 340 16.03 26.37 47.73
CA PRO A 340 16.36 27.08 46.48
C PRO A 340 17.84 27.52 46.41
N SER A 341 18.39 27.72 45.20
CA SER A 341 19.74 28.31 45.04
C SER A 341 19.89 29.28 43.85
N THR A 342 20.29 30.51 44.22
CA THR A 342 21.18 31.46 43.52
C THR A 342 20.84 32.01 42.12
N THR A 343 20.45 33.28 42.15
CA THR A 343 20.38 34.26 41.05
C THR A 343 21.76 34.76 40.61
N THR A 344 21.99 34.93 39.30
CA THR A 344 22.88 35.96 38.72
C THR A 344 22.29 36.52 37.42
N VAL A 345 22.41 37.83 37.22
CA VAL A 345 21.74 38.66 36.17
C VAL A 345 22.59 39.94 35.99
N PRO A 346 22.66 40.63 34.83
CA PRO A 346 22.50 40.23 33.42
C PRO A 346 23.72 40.57 32.54
N SER A 347 23.68 40.20 31.25
CA SER A 347 24.17 41.10 30.19
C SER A 347 23.34 40.93 28.92
N THR A 348 22.99 42.06 28.32
CA THR A 348 21.95 42.18 27.29
C THR A 348 22.46 41.90 25.88
N ILE A 349 21.88 40.89 25.22
CA ILE A 349 21.67 40.87 23.78
C ILE A 349 20.19 40.55 23.56
N ALA A 350 19.53 41.24 22.63
CA ALA A 350 18.08 41.17 22.46
C ALA A 350 17.62 39.74 22.08
N PRO A 351 16.56 39.19 22.72
CA PRO A 351 16.09 37.86 22.39
C PRO A 351 15.33 37.87 21.06
N VAL A 352 15.92 37.26 20.04
CA VAL A 352 15.19 36.79 18.86
C VAL A 352 14.11 35.81 19.36
N PRO A 353 12.85 35.91 18.92
CA PRO A 353 11.80 35.01 19.40
C PRO A 353 12.12 33.57 19.01
N SER A 354 12.39 32.73 20.02
CA SER A 354 12.60 31.29 19.81
C SER A 354 11.29 30.65 19.35
N LYS A 355 11.39 29.74 18.36
CA LYS A 355 10.24 29.03 17.79
C LYS A 355 9.68 27.93 18.70
N CYS A 356 10.27 27.68 19.87
CA CYS A 356 9.75 26.72 20.84
C CYS A 356 9.16 27.41 22.07
N SER A 357 8.23 26.70 22.72
CA SER A 357 7.75 27.02 24.06
C SER A 357 8.91 27.11 25.06
N LEU A 358 8.62 27.66 26.24
CA LEU A 358 9.46 27.42 27.41
C LEU A 358 9.72 25.92 27.58
N ILE A 359 10.96 25.58 27.93
CA ILE A 359 11.38 24.20 28.18
C ILE A 359 10.78 23.76 29.51
N GLU A 360 10.02 22.67 29.45
CA GLU A 360 9.48 21.99 30.61
C GLU A 360 10.52 21.03 31.19
N ASP A 361 10.79 21.18 32.48
CA ASP A 361 11.67 20.30 33.25
C ASP A 361 10.97 19.01 33.69
N ASN A 362 11.77 17.95 33.83
CA ASN A 362 11.37 16.61 34.27
C ASN A 362 10.20 16.01 33.49
N THR A 363 10.11 16.32 32.19
CA THR A 363 8.96 15.99 31.33
C THR A 363 9.40 15.24 30.08
N ASP A 364 8.85 14.04 29.91
CA ASP A 364 8.90 13.24 28.69
C ASP A 364 7.51 13.16 28.03
N TYR A 365 7.48 12.90 26.75
CA TYR A 365 6.27 12.67 25.95
C TYR A 365 6.42 11.36 25.21
N ALA A 366 5.88 10.26 25.76
CA ALA A 366 6.21 8.92 25.29
C ALA A 366 5.81 8.67 23.83
N GLY A 367 6.77 8.22 23.02
CA GLY A 367 6.60 7.79 21.63
C GLY A 367 6.60 8.91 20.58
N PHE A 368 6.20 8.55 19.36
CA PHE A 368 6.13 9.41 18.16
C PHE A 368 7.46 9.99 17.65
N ASP A 369 8.59 9.44 18.09
CA ASP A 369 9.93 9.78 17.63
C ASP A 369 10.08 9.60 16.12
N VAL A 370 10.45 10.68 15.42
CA VAL A 370 10.77 10.70 13.97
C VAL A 370 12.27 10.70 13.70
N ALA A 371 13.06 11.19 14.65
CA ALA A 371 14.51 11.25 14.58
C ALA A 371 15.10 11.43 15.98
N SER A 372 16.41 11.22 16.10
CA SER A 372 17.17 11.70 17.25
C SER A 372 18.49 12.33 16.82
N THR A 373 18.95 13.31 17.59
CA THR A 373 20.22 14.03 17.39
C THR A 373 20.95 14.09 18.73
N SER A 374 22.29 14.21 18.73
CA SER A 374 23.05 14.41 19.97
C SER A 374 23.35 15.89 20.16
N ARG A 375 23.00 16.43 21.34
CA ARG A 375 23.19 17.83 21.74
C ARG A 375 23.49 17.90 23.23
N ALA A 376 24.47 18.70 23.62
CA ALA A 376 24.84 18.86 25.03
C ALA A 376 23.78 19.60 25.86
N ASN A 377 22.96 20.47 25.24
CA ASN A 377 21.92 21.24 25.93
C ASN A 377 20.55 21.04 25.29
N ALA A 378 19.50 21.04 26.11
CA ALA A 378 18.12 20.91 25.65
C ALA A 378 17.64 22.08 24.76
N ALA A 379 18.23 23.27 24.89
CA ALA A 379 17.88 24.42 24.06
C ALA A 379 18.22 24.22 22.57
N ASP A 380 19.31 23.49 22.29
CA ASP A 380 19.80 23.25 20.93
C ASP A 380 18.83 22.34 20.13
N CYS A 381 18.07 21.48 20.83
CA CYS A 381 17.07 20.59 20.23
C CYS A 381 15.91 21.32 19.54
N CYS A 382 15.67 22.60 19.87
CA CYS A 382 14.62 23.39 19.24
C CYS A 382 14.89 23.60 17.74
N VAL A 383 16.15 23.89 17.39
CA VAL A 383 16.60 24.09 16.01
C VAL A 383 16.56 22.76 15.24
N ASP A 384 16.97 21.67 15.89
CA ASP A 384 16.91 20.33 15.29
C ASP A 384 15.47 19.93 14.95
N CYS A 385 14.51 20.20 15.86
CA CYS A 385 13.09 19.94 15.60
C CYS A 385 12.53 20.84 14.49
N ASP A 386 12.82 22.14 14.49
CA ASP A 386 12.39 23.07 13.42
C ASP A 386 12.94 22.67 12.04
N SER A 387 14.12 22.04 12.01
CA SER A 387 14.77 21.58 10.78
C SER A 387 14.26 20.23 10.22
N ILE A 388 13.53 19.44 11.01
CA ILE A 388 13.14 18.07 10.66
C ILE A 388 11.64 18.01 10.31
N PRO A 389 11.29 17.80 9.02
CA PRO A 389 9.90 17.84 8.56
C PRO A 389 8.97 16.92 9.34
N GLY A 390 7.96 17.51 9.96
CA GLY A 390 6.97 16.80 10.76
C GLY A 390 7.27 16.73 12.25
N CYS A 391 8.46 17.14 12.73
CA CYS A 391 8.70 17.32 14.15
C CYS A 391 7.82 18.47 14.70
N LYS A 392 7.21 18.25 15.87
CA LYS A 392 6.35 19.23 16.57
C LYS A 392 6.80 19.51 18.00
N LEU A 393 7.57 18.62 18.58
CA LEU A 393 8.20 18.78 19.90
C LEU A 393 9.49 17.97 19.97
N PHE A 394 10.37 18.34 20.88
CA PHE A 394 11.51 17.51 21.26
C PHE A 394 11.44 17.13 22.73
N VAL A 395 12.09 16.02 23.05
CA VAL A 395 12.44 15.63 24.42
C VAL A 395 13.95 15.42 24.46
N TRP A 396 14.67 16.17 25.28
CA TRP A 396 16.08 15.99 25.54
C TRP A 396 16.31 15.15 26.80
N SER A 397 17.18 14.16 26.74
CA SER A 397 17.60 13.37 27.90
C SER A 397 19.13 13.30 28.02
N PRO A 398 19.68 13.08 29.23
CA PRO A 398 21.14 12.97 29.45
C PRO A 398 21.77 11.70 28.86
N PHE A 399 20.99 10.88 28.13
CA PHE A 399 21.47 9.68 27.45
C PHE A 399 22.61 10.03 26.48
N ASN A 400 23.69 9.24 26.53
CA ASN A 400 24.92 9.43 25.76
C ASN A 400 25.54 10.85 25.87
N GLY A 401 25.39 11.52 27.02
CA GLY A 401 25.90 12.88 27.23
C GLY A 401 24.99 13.99 26.68
N GLY A 402 23.81 13.62 26.19
CA GLY A 402 22.79 14.55 25.69
C GLY A 402 22.23 14.09 24.34
N THR A 403 20.97 13.68 24.33
CA THR A 403 20.25 13.23 23.13
C THR A 403 18.89 13.93 23.03
N CYS A 404 18.63 14.60 21.92
CA CYS A 404 17.32 15.09 21.52
C CYS A 404 16.53 13.98 20.82
N TRP A 405 15.33 13.73 21.30
CA TRP A 405 14.36 12.76 20.77
C TRP A 405 13.22 13.56 20.14
N LEU A 406 13.25 13.67 18.82
CA LEU A 406 12.47 14.60 18.02
C LEU A 406 11.18 13.91 17.59
N LYS A 407 10.01 14.48 17.90
CA LYS A 407 8.72 13.78 17.87
C LYS A 407 7.71 14.46 16.97
N SER A 408 6.94 13.66 16.25
CA SER A 408 5.94 14.14 15.29
C SER A 408 4.63 14.65 15.90
N GLN A 409 4.31 14.21 17.12
CA GLN A 409 3.04 14.48 17.79
C GLN A 409 3.27 14.47 19.30
N VAL A 410 2.53 15.31 20.04
CA VAL A 410 2.58 15.34 21.50
C VAL A 410 2.00 14.03 22.04
N GLY A 411 2.86 13.14 22.52
CA GLY A 411 2.49 11.84 23.08
C GLY A 411 1.92 11.93 24.50
N THR A 412 1.84 10.80 25.19
CA THR A 412 1.45 10.76 26.60
C THR A 412 2.51 11.45 27.45
N LYS A 413 2.14 12.50 28.17
CA LYS A 413 3.04 13.23 29.08
C LYS A 413 3.38 12.36 30.29
N VAL A 414 4.67 12.13 30.52
CA VAL A 414 5.21 11.32 31.62
C VAL A 414 6.24 12.15 32.40
N THR A 415 6.15 12.14 33.73
CA THR A 415 7.13 12.81 34.58
C THR A 415 8.40 11.96 34.67
N SER A 416 9.51 12.44 34.11
CA SER A 416 10.79 11.74 34.01
C SER A 416 11.92 12.64 34.49
N VAL A 417 12.47 12.36 35.68
CA VAL A 417 13.47 13.22 36.33
C VAL A 417 14.73 13.35 35.47
N GLY A 418 15.19 14.59 35.25
CA GLY A 418 16.37 14.91 34.43
C GLY A 418 16.10 15.03 32.92
N VAL A 419 14.88 14.75 32.46
CA VAL A 419 14.46 14.90 31.06
C VAL A 419 13.85 16.29 30.85
N LYS A 420 14.09 16.93 29.70
CA LYS A 420 13.63 18.30 29.39
C LYS A 420 12.91 18.32 28.05
N SER A 421 11.78 19.01 27.89
CA SER A 421 11.04 19.01 26.62
C SER A 421 10.44 20.37 26.26
N ALA A 422 10.28 20.65 24.96
CA ALA A 422 9.53 21.81 24.49
C ALA A 422 8.81 21.52 23.18
N VAL A 423 7.72 22.23 22.95
CA VAL A 423 6.86 22.15 21.76
C VAL A 423 7.17 23.32 20.84
N LEU A 424 7.19 23.12 19.52
CA LEU A 424 7.31 24.21 18.55
C LEU A 424 6.04 25.09 18.59
N THR A 425 6.20 26.35 18.96
CA THR A 425 5.15 27.38 19.03
C THR A 425 5.32 28.39 17.91
N SER A 426 4.48 28.28 16.87
CA SER A 426 4.31 29.36 15.91
C SER A 426 3.58 30.55 16.57
N PRO A 427 4.12 31.79 16.51
CA PRO A 427 3.40 32.96 17.00
C PRO A 427 2.20 33.28 16.11
N VAL A 428 1.03 33.50 16.73
CA VAL A 428 -0.16 34.00 16.04
C VAL A 428 0.02 35.49 15.77
N THR A 429 0.29 35.87 14.52
CA THR A 429 0.22 37.27 14.07
C THR A 429 -1.15 37.56 13.47
N THR A 430 -1.96 38.34 14.18
CA THR A 430 -3.29 38.79 13.74
C THR A 430 -3.19 39.82 12.62
N SER A 431 -3.35 39.38 11.38
CA SER A 431 -3.79 40.20 10.24
C SER A 431 -4.54 39.33 9.21
N ALA A 432 -5.44 39.94 8.44
CA ALA A 432 -6.47 39.28 7.62
C ALA A 432 -5.92 38.24 6.60
N PRO A 433 -6.72 37.22 6.23
CA PRO A 433 -6.25 36.08 5.43
C PRO A 433 -5.85 36.49 3.99
N PRO A 434 -4.61 36.19 3.56
CA PRO A 434 -4.25 36.14 2.14
C PRO A 434 -4.88 34.89 1.49
N PRO A 435 -5.14 34.90 0.17
CA PRO A 435 -5.94 33.87 -0.47
C PRO A 435 -5.23 32.52 -0.56
N THR A 436 -6.01 31.45 -0.46
CA THR A 436 -5.63 30.06 -0.68
C THR A 436 -4.96 29.87 -2.05
N PRO A 437 -3.72 29.33 -2.15
CA PRO A 437 -3.20 28.82 -3.41
C PRO A 437 -3.93 27.51 -3.78
N PRO A 438 -4.30 27.30 -5.07
CA PRO A 438 -5.19 26.21 -5.45
C PRO A 438 -4.50 24.84 -5.50
N PRO A 439 -5.21 23.74 -5.17
CA PRO A 439 -4.67 22.38 -5.25
C PRO A 439 -4.81 21.78 -6.67
N SER A 440 -4.14 22.32 -7.69
CA SER A 440 -4.28 21.79 -9.07
C SER A 440 -3.17 22.11 -10.09
N LEU A 441 -1.90 22.31 -9.70
CA LEU A 441 -0.85 22.58 -10.69
C LEU A 441 -0.42 21.32 -11.47
N CYS A 442 0.15 20.30 -10.81
CA CYS A 442 0.61 19.11 -11.51
C CYS A 442 -0.52 18.09 -11.78
N LEU A 443 -0.63 17.62 -13.03
CA LEU A 443 -1.62 16.62 -13.46
C LEU A 443 -0.99 15.22 -13.46
N PRO A 444 -1.49 14.26 -12.67
CA PRO A 444 -0.97 12.89 -12.67
C PRO A 444 -1.20 12.24 -14.04
N ALA A 445 -0.12 11.81 -14.69
CA ALA A 445 -0.18 11.25 -16.05
C ALA A 445 -0.54 9.77 -15.99
N LYS A 446 0.33 8.94 -15.39
CA LYS A 446 0.11 7.50 -15.11
C LYS A 446 1.01 7.00 -13.97
N ALA A 447 0.59 5.94 -13.28
CA ALA A 447 1.45 5.16 -12.39
C ALA A 447 2.00 3.90 -13.10
N ASN A 448 3.12 3.39 -12.62
CA ASN A 448 3.89 2.25 -13.13
C ASN A 448 4.48 2.41 -14.54
N TYR A 449 4.75 3.64 -14.99
CA TYR A 449 5.42 3.88 -16.28
C TYR A 449 6.55 4.89 -16.19
N ASP A 450 7.68 4.49 -16.76
CA ASP A 450 8.71 5.41 -17.22
C ASP A 450 8.44 5.82 -18.67
N PHE A 451 8.92 7.00 -19.03
CA PHE A 451 8.80 7.59 -20.36
C PHE A 451 10.19 8.02 -20.83
N PRO A 452 11.02 7.09 -21.34
CA PRO A 452 12.45 7.33 -21.52
C PRO A 452 12.79 8.57 -22.36
N GLY A 453 13.85 9.27 -21.94
CA GLY A 453 14.39 10.41 -22.66
C GLY A 453 13.69 11.73 -22.36
N ASN A 454 14.24 12.80 -22.95
CA ASN A 454 13.91 14.21 -22.66
C ASN A 454 14.27 14.65 -21.23
N ASP A 455 14.98 13.82 -20.48
CA ASP A 455 15.56 14.13 -19.17
C ASP A 455 16.51 15.32 -19.26
N ILE A 456 16.26 16.33 -18.43
CA ILE A 456 17.06 17.56 -18.31
C ILE A 456 17.78 17.66 -16.97
N SER A 457 17.29 16.97 -15.94
CA SER A 457 17.90 16.91 -14.62
C SER A 457 17.31 15.74 -13.82
N TYR A 458 17.87 15.43 -12.65
CA TYR A 458 17.26 14.52 -11.69
C TYR A 458 17.53 14.98 -10.25
N VAL A 459 16.63 14.64 -9.33
CA VAL A 459 16.76 14.90 -7.89
C VAL A 459 16.51 13.61 -7.12
N SER A 460 17.55 13.06 -6.49
CA SER A 460 17.48 11.84 -5.67
C SER A 460 17.06 12.14 -4.21
N SER A 461 16.75 11.08 -3.45
CA SER A 461 16.25 11.17 -2.07
C SER A 461 15.01 12.06 -1.94
N ARG A 462 14.01 11.84 -2.81
CA ARG A 462 12.73 12.57 -2.85
C ARG A 462 11.55 11.61 -2.89
N GLN A 463 10.40 12.03 -2.35
CA GLN A 463 9.13 11.32 -2.54
C GLN A 463 8.41 11.86 -3.78
N PHE A 464 7.56 11.06 -4.42
CA PHE A 464 6.81 11.47 -5.62
C PHE A 464 6.04 12.80 -5.45
N LYS A 465 5.52 13.07 -4.24
CA LYS A 465 4.80 14.32 -3.93
C LYS A 465 5.69 15.57 -4.07
N ASP A 466 7.00 15.44 -3.89
CA ASP A 466 7.96 16.54 -3.91
C ASP A 466 8.37 16.89 -5.35
N CYS A 467 8.35 15.91 -6.26
CA CYS A 467 8.78 16.07 -7.65
C CYS A 467 8.00 17.13 -8.45
N CYS A 468 6.76 17.44 -8.07
CA CYS A 468 6.00 18.54 -8.66
C CYS A 468 6.69 19.88 -8.42
N ALA A 469 7.10 20.14 -7.17
CA ALA A 469 7.81 21.36 -6.80
C ALA A 469 9.18 21.42 -7.50
N GLU A 470 9.95 20.32 -7.45
CA GLU A 470 11.27 20.21 -8.12
C GLU A 470 11.19 20.44 -9.64
N CYS A 471 10.13 19.96 -10.31
CA CYS A 471 9.92 20.23 -11.73
C CYS A 471 9.51 21.69 -11.97
N THR A 472 8.52 22.23 -11.23
CA THR A 472 8.08 23.63 -11.42
C THR A 472 9.17 24.66 -11.12
N SER A 473 10.16 24.34 -10.27
CA SER A 473 11.33 25.20 -10.01
C SER A 473 12.50 24.97 -10.98
N THR A 474 12.47 23.90 -11.79
CA THR A 474 13.54 23.58 -12.75
C THR A 474 13.23 24.16 -14.12
N TYR A 475 14.13 25.03 -14.60
CA TYR A 475 13.97 25.70 -15.89
C TYR A 475 13.77 24.68 -17.04
N GLY A 476 12.68 24.85 -17.79
CA GLY A 476 12.34 24.00 -18.93
C GLY A 476 11.73 22.64 -18.58
N CYS A 477 11.47 22.32 -17.30
CA CYS A 477 10.76 21.10 -16.92
C CYS A 477 9.25 21.23 -17.17
N ASN A 478 8.66 20.29 -17.92
CA ASN A 478 7.21 20.21 -18.16
C ASN A 478 6.61 18.84 -17.80
N PHE A 479 7.47 17.88 -17.46
CA PHE A 479 7.09 16.51 -17.15
C PHE A 479 8.08 15.91 -16.17
N TYR A 480 7.65 14.99 -15.32
CA TYR A 480 8.58 14.24 -14.49
C TYR A 480 8.13 12.79 -14.30
N VAL A 481 9.11 11.91 -14.13
CA VAL A 481 8.91 10.52 -13.71
C VAL A 481 9.64 10.34 -12.38
N TRP A 482 8.95 9.85 -11.37
CA TRP A 482 9.59 9.39 -10.14
C TRP A 482 9.82 7.88 -10.18
N THR A 483 10.95 7.41 -9.68
CA THR A 483 11.28 5.99 -9.47
C THR A 483 11.83 5.79 -8.05
N ASP A 484 11.81 4.57 -7.53
CA ASP A 484 12.43 4.19 -6.25
C ASP A 484 13.97 4.24 -6.25
N TYR A 485 14.61 4.29 -7.42
CA TYR A 485 16.06 4.47 -7.60
C TYR A 485 16.67 5.52 -6.64
N ASN A 486 17.80 5.19 -6.01
CA ASN A 486 18.50 6.02 -5.01
C ASN A 486 17.57 6.61 -3.92
N SER A 487 16.77 5.74 -3.29
CA SER A 487 15.81 6.10 -2.22
C SER A 487 14.74 7.10 -2.67
N GLY A 488 14.33 7.00 -3.94
CA GLY A 488 13.37 7.89 -4.59
C GLY A 488 14.06 8.98 -5.42
N THR A 489 13.97 8.90 -6.75
CA THR A 489 14.53 9.88 -7.68
C THR A 489 13.45 10.49 -8.57
N CYS A 490 13.35 11.82 -8.59
CA CYS A 490 12.58 12.58 -9.55
C CYS A 490 13.41 12.82 -10.81
N TRP A 491 13.09 12.14 -11.91
CA TRP A 491 13.64 12.40 -13.24
C TRP A 491 12.87 13.53 -13.90
N LEU A 492 13.50 14.70 -14.01
CA LEU A 492 12.90 15.94 -14.50
C LEU A 492 13.10 16.02 -16.01
N LYS A 493 12.01 16.19 -16.76
CA LYS A 493 11.98 16.05 -18.22
C LYS A 493 11.38 17.30 -18.88
N SER A 494 11.94 17.67 -20.03
CA SER A 494 11.48 18.82 -20.81
C SER A 494 10.12 18.61 -21.48
N LYS A 495 9.73 17.34 -21.70
CA LYS A 495 8.42 16.91 -22.19
C LYS A 495 8.24 15.42 -21.88
N GLN A 496 7.03 14.91 -22.04
CA GLN A 496 6.78 13.46 -22.00
C GLN A 496 7.50 12.77 -23.19
N GLY A 497 8.17 11.65 -22.93
CA GLY A 497 8.70 10.78 -23.97
C GLY A 497 7.59 10.15 -24.82
N SER A 498 7.85 9.95 -26.12
CA SER A 498 6.93 9.23 -27.02
C SER A 498 6.75 7.77 -26.61
N ASP A 499 7.84 7.17 -26.12
CA ASP A 499 7.88 5.78 -25.73
C ASP A 499 7.50 5.65 -24.26
N LYS A 500 6.71 4.63 -23.97
CA LYS A 500 6.17 4.32 -22.64
C LYS A 500 6.65 2.94 -22.24
N VAL A 501 7.48 2.85 -21.21
CA VAL A 501 8.03 1.59 -20.70
C VAL A 501 7.38 1.27 -19.36
N LEU A 502 6.89 0.04 -19.24
CA LEU A 502 6.34 -0.48 -17.99
C LEU A 502 7.46 -0.57 -16.93
N SER A 503 7.31 0.22 -15.88
CA SER A 503 8.30 0.39 -14.81
C SER A 503 7.55 0.43 -13.48
N PHE A 504 7.40 -0.73 -12.83
CA PHE A 504 6.60 -0.87 -11.62
C PHE A 504 7.13 0.01 -10.48
N GLY A 505 6.22 0.61 -9.69
CA GLY A 505 6.58 1.55 -8.63
C GLY A 505 6.85 2.98 -9.13
N SER A 506 7.20 3.17 -10.41
CA SER A 506 7.36 4.52 -10.97
C SER A 506 6.05 5.31 -11.03
N ARG A 507 6.13 6.64 -11.00
CA ARG A 507 4.96 7.52 -11.00
C ARG A 507 5.25 8.77 -11.84
N ALA A 508 4.45 9.05 -12.85
CA ALA A 508 4.68 10.13 -13.80
C ALA A 508 3.56 11.17 -13.77
N ALA A 509 3.93 12.44 -13.95
CA ALA A 509 2.99 13.56 -13.99
C ALA A 509 3.51 14.71 -14.88
N PHE A 510 2.56 15.48 -15.40
CA PHE A 510 2.84 16.77 -16.04
C PHE A 510 3.00 17.85 -14.97
N ALA A 511 3.95 18.74 -15.20
CA ALA A 511 4.04 20.01 -14.48
C ALA A 511 3.76 21.14 -15.48
N PRO A 512 2.90 22.12 -15.14
CA PRO A 512 2.80 23.35 -15.91
C PRO A 512 4.17 24.03 -15.87
N GLY A 513 4.69 24.39 -17.04
CA GLY A 513 6.12 24.48 -17.27
C GLY A 513 6.89 25.38 -16.30
N GLY A 514 8.07 24.91 -15.88
CA GLY A 514 9.10 25.71 -15.21
C GLY A 514 9.71 26.76 -16.15
N GLY A 515 8.89 27.67 -16.65
CA GLY A 515 9.22 28.65 -17.68
C GLY A 515 8.58 30.00 -17.40
N VAL A 516 9.01 30.66 -16.32
CA VAL A 516 8.67 32.06 -16.04
C VAL A 516 9.92 32.90 -15.82
N ALA A 517 10.31 33.60 -16.89
CA ALA A 517 11.10 34.82 -16.84
C ALA A 517 10.60 35.75 -17.95
N SER A 518 9.38 36.26 -17.80
CA SER A 518 8.86 37.31 -18.67
C SER A 518 9.51 38.64 -18.28
N THR A 519 10.41 39.15 -19.12
CA THR A 519 10.95 40.51 -19.03
C THR A 519 9.96 41.59 -19.48
N CYS A 520 8.71 41.23 -19.75
CA CYS A 520 7.62 42.14 -20.07
C CYS A 520 6.84 42.49 -18.80
N SER A 521 6.57 43.78 -18.58
CA SER A 521 5.48 44.20 -17.69
C SER A 521 4.11 43.74 -18.24
N PRO A 522 3.08 43.62 -17.39
CA PRO A 522 1.71 43.40 -17.86
C PRO A 522 1.26 44.52 -18.83
N VAL A 523 0.44 44.19 -19.83
CA VAL A 523 -0.08 45.18 -20.77
C VAL A 523 -1.06 46.13 -20.07
N GLU A 524 -0.84 47.43 -20.24
CA GLU A 524 -1.79 48.47 -19.85
C GLU A 524 -2.82 48.69 -20.97
N VAL A 525 -4.09 48.34 -20.71
CA VAL A 525 -5.15 48.37 -21.72
C VAL A 525 -5.65 49.81 -21.92
N ASN A 526 -5.70 50.25 -23.19
CA ASN A 526 -6.02 51.62 -23.61
C ASN A 526 -4.95 52.68 -23.24
N THR A 527 -3.74 52.28 -22.87
CA THR A 527 -2.59 53.19 -22.74
C THR A 527 -1.83 53.27 -24.06
N ASP A 528 -1.48 54.48 -24.47
CA ASP A 528 -0.52 54.77 -25.54
C ASP A 528 0.65 55.56 -24.96
N TYR A 529 1.87 55.14 -25.25
CA TYR A 529 3.09 55.73 -24.70
C TYR A 529 3.68 56.73 -25.71
N THR A 530 3.19 57.96 -25.68
CA THR A 530 3.63 59.03 -26.60
C THR A 530 5.14 59.29 -26.48
N GLY A 531 5.90 59.05 -27.55
CA GLY A 531 7.36 59.18 -27.56
C GLY A 531 7.99 59.06 -28.95
N GLU A 532 9.27 58.69 -28.99
CA GLU A 532 10.03 58.45 -30.24
C GLU A 532 9.86 57.00 -30.70
N ASP A 533 9.01 56.78 -31.71
CA ASP A 533 8.75 55.44 -32.29
C ASP A 533 9.99 54.91 -33.04
N ILE A 534 10.72 53.99 -32.41
CA ILE A 534 11.93 53.38 -33.00
C ILE A 534 11.65 52.43 -34.18
N ALA A 535 10.49 51.78 -34.18
CA ALA A 535 10.03 50.82 -35.19
C ALA A 535 8.56 50.43 -34.94
N GLY A 536 7.77 50.29 -36.01
CA GLY A 536 6.41 49.73 -35.94
C GLY A 536 6.38 48.26 -36.37
N VAL A 537 5.69 47.40 -35.62
CA VAL A 537 5.49 45.98 -35.94
C VAL A 537 4.00 45.65 -35.89
N ALA A 538 3.47 45.05 -36.97
CA ALA A 538 2.09 44.62 -37.04
C ALA A 538 1.93 43.18 -36.54
N GLY A 539 1.05 42.96 -35.57
CA GLY A 539 0.76 41.64 -35.01
C GLY A 539 -0.29 41.70 -33.89
N PRO A 540 -0.73 40.54 -33.39
CA PRO A 540 -1.52 40.48 -32.16
C PRO A 540 -0.67 40.89 -30.94
N LEU A 541 -1.33 41.43 -29.91
CA LEU A 541 -0.73 42.07 -28.74
C LEU A 541 0.30 41.20 -27.99
N ASP A 542 0.08 39.89 -27.95
CA ASP A 542 0.97 38.90 -27.34
C ASP A 542 2.33 38.79 -28.05
N THR A 543 2.40 39.06 -29.35
CA THR A 543 3.66 39.05 -30.13
C THR A 543 4.46 40.35 -30.03
N CYS A 544 3.85 41.45 -29.59
CA CYS A 544 4.50 42.77 -29.58
C CYS A 544 5.68 42.87 -28.60
N CYS A 545 5.60 42.25 -27.42
CA CYS A 545 6.74 42.28 -26.48
C CYS A 545 7.94 41.48 -26.98
N ASP A 546 7.74 40.37 -27.70
CA ASP A 546 8.85 39.59 -28.26
C ASP A 546 9.54 40.34 -29.41
N ALA A 547 8.77 41.11 -30.20
CA ALA A 547 9.33 42.04 -31.18
C ALA A 547 10.14 43.18 -30.53
N CYS A 548 9.69 43.69 -29.38
CA CYS A 548 10.44 44.68 -28.58
C CYS A 548 11.77 44.09 -28.06
N LYS A 549 11.76 42.90 -27.44
CA LYS A 549 12.99 42.21 -26.98
C LYS A 549 14.02 41.98 -28.07
N ALA A 550 13.58 41.79 -29.32
CA ALA A 550 14.45 41.59 -30.48
C ALA A 550 15.10 42.89 -31.01
N ASN A 551 14.72 44.06 -30.48
CA ASN A 551 15.23 45.36 -30.88
C ASN A 551 15.97 46.02 -29.71
N GLU A 552 17.30 46.10 -29.79
CA GLU A 552 18.19 46.66 -28.75
C GLU A 552 17.93 48.12 -28.36
N LYS A 553 17.06 48.83 -29.10
CA LYS A 553 16.63 50.21 -28.80
C LYS A 553 15.27 50.29 -28.11
N CYS A 554 14.55 49.17 -27.98
CA CYS A 554 13.26 49.09 -27.30
C CYS A 554 13.48 48.95 -25.79
N ASN A 555 12.69 49.66 -24.98
CA ASN A 555 12.80 49.71 -23.52
C ASN A 555 11.45 49.44 -22.87
#